data_AF-D3PZR1-F1
#
_entry.id   AF-D3PZR1-F1
#
_cell.length_a   1.000
_cell.length_b   1.000
_cell.length_c   1.000
_cell.angle_alpha   90.00
_cell.angle_beta   90.00
_cell.angle_gamma   90.00
#
_symmetry.space_group_name_H-M   'P 1'
#
loop_
_entity.id
_entity.type
_entity.pdbx_description
1 polymer ?
#
loop_
_entity_poly.entity_id
_entity_poly.type
_entity_poly.pdbx_seq_one_letter_code
_entity_poly.pdbx_strand_id
1 'polypeptide(L)'
;MTTTITDATDTTPSDGTPSAPPPDPWWRAPGIGGPRLSFSAAALVALASGGLLLLAFPPINLWFMAPPAVALFAIACHRRKFRGGLGIGFLAGLAFFLPLLSWTSTQLGPFPWIMLSLLQALYFGFLGAASALSSRFADRFRAWWPLAVGVLWVGQEALRDRTPFGGFPWGRLAFSQADSPLASFAWLGGAPLVTFAVAACGGLLALAAWRSWRGGVAPTAADGTNRPLATAADNDGAGLPSAVADGRATPARPRAADTGQRRVVTAAALVGAAVLIVLAGLVVPTWTTAPSGDKTTVALVQGNIPRTGGIDVFEHKFQVLKNHVKGTKKLAKDIKAKKVDKPELVVWAENSSDIDPFSDAEAARLISSAAKAVDVPILLGTLQRDGDGIRNVSVVWDPEKGPGFTYTKQHPVPFAEYIPMKPAVRAVAGLIDERMVEGIDRVNGFTPGDKPGVIPAAGLTVSGIICFEVAYDDLVRTSVTEGSQILAVQTNNASFNNAEATQQMAMVRLRSIEHGRPGLMVSTVGVSGFTDASGAVYDQTSFNTSAVIVRTFSLGTGETPATRLGEIPEFAACVAAVGVLAAAVVLRRRRTSDTSGPAVVKAGDT
;
A
#
# COMPACT_ATOMS: atom_id res chain seq x y z
N MET A 1 73.46 17.14 70.33
CA MET A 1 73.13 18.12 69.28
C MET A 1 71.65 17.94 68.96
N THR A 2 70.75 18.35 69.86
CA THR A 2 70.09 19.67 70.00
C THR A 2 68.98 19.86 68.93
N THR A 3 67.73 19.43 69.20
CA THR A 3 66.50 20.22 69.52
C THR A 3 65.93 21.06 68.34
N THR A 4 64.70 20.79 67.85
CA THR A 4 63.40 21.56 68.00
C THR A 4 63.39 22.97 67.36
N ILE A 5 62.33 23.63 66.85
CA ILE A 5 60.86 23.50 66.80
C ILE A 5 60.34 24.66 65.87
N THR A 6 59.18 24.44 65.21
CA THR A 6 58.14 25.37 64.66
C THR A 6 58.47 26.64 63.85
N ASP A 7 57.73 26.85 62.75
CA ASP A 7 56.68 27.89 62.74
C ASP A 7 55.54 27.60 61.74
N ALA A 8 54.34 28.05 62.11
CA ALA A 8 53.08 27.85 61.42
C ALA A 8 52.74 29.05 60.52
N THR A 9 52.14 28.79 59.35
CA THR A 9 51.42 29.81 58.58
C THR A 9 49.99 29.36 58.33
N ASP A 10 49.12 29.95 59.14
CA ASP A 10 47.79 30.45 58.86
C ASP A 10 47.27 30.28 57.42
N THR A 11 46.21 29.46 57.26
CA THR A 11 45.34 29.51 56.08
C THR A 11 43.89 29.44 56.53
N THR A 12 43.21 30.58 56.48
CA THR A 12 41.74 30.70 56.55
C THR A 12 41.06 29.82 55.49
N PRO A 13 39.98 29.09 55.81
CA PRO A 13 39.17 28.42 54.80
C PRO A 13 38.31 29.46 54.06
N SER A 14 38.49 29.57 52.75
CA SER A 14 37.56 30.31 51.88
C SER A 14 36.24 29.53 51.76
N ASP A 15 35.13 30.18 52.08
CA ASP A 15 33.76 29.72 51.80
C ASP A 15 33.52 29.57 50.29
N GLY A 16 33.88 28.40 49.76
CA GLY A 16 33.53 27.98 48.40
C GLY A 16 32.09 27.49 48.38
N THR A 17 31.15 28.35 48.02
CA THR A 17 29.83 27.91 47.55
C THR A 17 30.03 27.00 46.33
N PRO A 18 29.44 25.79 46.27
CA PRO A 18 29.58 24.94 45.10
C PRO A 18 28.98 25.67 43.89
N SER A 19 29.81 26.02 42.91
CA SER A 19 29.34 26.53 41.63
C SER A 19 28.40 25.50 41.02
N ALA A 20 27.15 25.89 40.76
CA ALA A 20 26.18 25.03 40.11
C ALA A 20 26.79 24.44 38.82
N PRO A 21 26.66 23.12 38.57
CA PRO A 21 27.19 22.54 37.35
C PRO A 21 26.60 23.25 36.13
N PRO A 22 27.39 23.46 35.05
CA PRO A 22 26.90 24.11 33.85
C PRO A 22 25.65 23.35 33.34
N PRO A 23 24.63 24.08 32.83
CA PRO A 23 23.45 23.43 32.30
C PRO A 23 23.86 22.43 31.22
N ASP A 24 23.27 21.23 31.26
CA ASP A 24 23.47 20.22 30.24
C ASP A 24 23.30 20.87 28.85
N PRO A 25 24.22 20.61 27.90
CA PRO A 25 24.11 21.18 26.56
C PRO A 25 22.73 20.89 25.96
N TRP A 26 22.17 21.80 25.16
CA TRP A 26 20.84 21.65 24.55
C TRP A 26 20.64 20.33 23.76
N TRP A 27 21.73 19.65 23.36
CA TRP A 27 21.67 18.35 22.72
C TRP A 27 21.43 17.19 23.71
N ARG A 28 21.76 17.37 24.99
CA ARG A 28 21.65 16.43 26.10
C ARG A 28 20.30 16.61 26.80
N ALA A 29 19.22 16.46 26.03
CA ALA A 29 17.89 16.42 26.62
C ALA A 29 17.78 15.19 27.55
N PRO A 30 17.25 15.34 28.78
CA PRO A 30 17.02 14.20 29.68
C PRO A 30 16.22 13.14 28.95
N GLY A 31 16.46 11.85 29.19
CA GLY A 31 15.84 10.75 28.42
C GLY A 31 14.31 10.84 28.35
N ILE A 32 13.78 11.49 27.31
CA ILE A 32 12.35 11.82 27.21
C ILE A 32 11.58 10.61 26.66
N GLY A 33 11.44 9.56 27.46
CA GLY A 33 10.78 8.31 27.09
C GLY A 33 9.26 8.33 27.34
N GLY A 34 8.41 8.42 26.31
CA GLY A 34 7.00 7.98 26.44
C GLY A 34 6.90 6.46 26.70
N PRO A 35 5.82 5.92 27.28
CA PRO A 35 5.73 4.50 27.57
C PRO A 35 5.75 3.66 26.29
N ARG A 36 6.53 2.59 26.28
CA ARG A 36 6.41 1.52 25.29
C ARG A 36 5.11 0.78 25.55
N LEU A 37 4.37 0.41 24.51
CA LEU A 37 3.23 -0.49 24.68
C LEU A 37 3.72 -1.83 25.28
N SER A 38 2.88 -2.46 26.11
CA SER A 38 3.09 -3.87 26.47
C SER A 38 3.07 -4.73 25.20
N PHE A 39 3.65 -5.92 25.22
CA PHE A 39 3.65 -6.78 24.03
C PHE A 39 2.22 -7.11 23.59
N SER A 40 1.36 -7.51 24.53
CA SER A 40 -0.05 -7.84 24.26
C SER A 40 -0.83 -6.66 23.70
N ALA A 41 -0.65 -5.45 24.25
CA ALA A 41 -1.31 -4.26 23.73
C ALA A 41 -0.86 -3.94 22.30
N ALA A 42 0.43 -4.04 21.99
CA ALA A 42 0.90 -3.82 20.62
C ALA A 42 0.44 -4.91 19.65
N ALA A 43 0.30 -6.17 20.11
CA ALA A 43 -0.27 -7.23 19.29
C ALA A 43 -1.73 -6.92 18.92
N LEU A 44 -2.55 -6.49 19.88
CA LEU A 44 -3.93 -6.05 19.63
C LEU A 44 -3.99 -4.84 18.69
N VAL A 45 -3.12 -3.84 18.89
CA VAL A 45 -3.04 -2.66 18.01
C VAL A 45 -2.58 -3.05 16.60
N ALA A 46 -1.70 -4.03 16.46
CA ALA A 46 -1.26 -4.56 15.17
C ALA A 46 -2.38 -5.33 14.44
N LEU A 47 -3.14 -6.15 15.16
CA LEU A 47 -4.34 -6.80 14.61
C LEU A 47 -5.38 -5.77 14.15
N ALA A 48 -5.62 -4.74 14.97
CA ALA A 48 -6.50 -3.63 14.60
C ALA A 48 -5.99 -2.88 13.36
N SER A 49 -4.67 -2.64 13.26
CA SER A 49 -4.06 -2.05 12.07
C SER A 49 -4.34 -2.88 10.82
N GLY A 50 -4.07 -4.19 10.83
CA GLY A 50 -4.34 -5.05 9.68
C GLY A 50 -5.83 -5.13 9.33
N GLY A 51 -6.71 -5.18 10.34
CA GLY A 51 -8.16 -5.14 10.15
C GLY A 51 -8.66 -3.83 9.52
N LEU A 52 -8.15 -2.68 9.97
CA LEU A 52 -8.50 -1.39 9.37
C LEU A 52 -7.97 -1.26 7.93
N LEU A 53 -6.79 -1.82 7.63
CA LEU A 53 -6.34 -1.92 6.24
C LEU A 53 -7.33 -2.75 5.41
N LEU A 54 -7.76 -3.91 5.89
CA LEU A 54 -8.74 -4.74 5.17
C LEU A 54 -10.02 -3.95 4.82
N LEU A 55 -10.53 -3.15 5.76
CA LEU A 55 -11.71 -2.30 5.53
C LEU A 55 -11.49 -1.22 4.46
N ALA A 56 -10.24 -0.77 4.27
CA ALA A 56 -9.91 0.26 3.30
C ALA A 56 -9.92 -0.24 1.85
N PHE A 57 -9.78 -1.55 1.62
CA PHE A 57 -9.72 -2.12 0.26
C PHE A 57 -11.10 -2.54 -0.27
N PRO A 58 -11.26 -2.61 -1.61
CA PRO A 58 -12.45 -3.20 -2.20
C PRO A 58 -12.63 -4.66 -1.74
N PRO A 59 -13.88 -5.12 -1.53
CA PRO A 59 -15.14 -4.44 -1.87
C PRO A 59 -15.67 -3.48 -0.78
N ILE A 60 -15.00 -3.36 0.37
CA ILE A 60 -15.50 -2.56 1.51
C ILE A 60 -15.26 -1.06 1.29
N ASN A 61 -14.11 -0.69 0.72
CA ASN A 61 -13.80 0.66 0.22
C ASN A 61 -13.92 1.81 1.24
N LEU A 62 -13.71 1.55 2.53
CA LEU A 62 -13.61 2.60 3.55
C LEU A 62 -12.20 3.20 3.55
N TRP A 63 -11.82 3.84 2.44
CA TRP A 63 -10.45 4.34 2.16
C TRP A 63 -9.85 5.18 3.30
N PHE A 64 -10.70 5.88 4.07
CA PHE A 64 -10.31 6.72 5.20
C PHE A 64 -9.82 5.92 6.42
N MET A 65 -9.96 4.59 6.41
CA MET A 65 -9.39 3.68 7.42
C MET A 65 -7.89 3.43 7.22
N ALA A 66 -7.35 3.67 6.01
CA ALA A 66 -5.94 3.42 5.72
C ALA A 66 -4.98 4.32 6.54
N PRO A 67 -5.14 5.66 6.65
CA PRO A 67 -4.25 6.46 7.48
C PRO A 67 -4.27 6.09 8.98
N PRO A 68 -5.43 5.90 9.63
CA PRO A 68 -5.47 5.37 11.01
C PRO A 68 -4.79 4.01 11.14
N ALA A 69 -4.98 3.10 10.17
CA ALA A 69 -4.33 1.80 10.18
C ALA A 69 -2.79 1.91 10.19
N VAL A 70 -2.23 2.77 9.33
CA VAL A 70 -0.80 3.08 9.30
C VAL A 70 -0.33 3.70 10.62
N ALA A 71 -1.14 4.57 11.23
CA ALA A 71 -0.83 5.19 12.53
C ALA A 71 -0.70 4.14 13.64
N LEU A 72 -1.67 3.20 13.71
CA LEU A 72 -1.65 2.09 14.66
C LEU A 72 -0.44 1.18 14.44
N PHE A 73 -0.10 0.87 13.18
CA PHE A 73 1.09 0.10 12.83
C PHE A 73 2.37 0.76 13.37
N ALA A 74 2.55 2.04 13.08
CA ALA A 74 3.72 2.81 13.49
C ALA A 74 3.85 2.86 15.02
N ILE A 75 2.74 3.06 15.74
CA ILE A 75 2.70 3.06 17.22
C ILE A 75 3.03 1.66 17.78
N ALA A 76 2.45 0.59 17.23
CA ALA A 76 2.68 -0.79 17.71
C ALA A 76 4.15 -1.22 17.61
N CYS A 77 4.83 -0.80 16.53
CA CYS A 77 6.24 -1.11 16.26
C CYS A 77 7.21 -0.16 16.99
N HIS A 78 6.75 1.00 17.45
CA HIS A 78 7.62 2.03 18.03
C HIS A 78 8.38 1.54 19.27
N ARG A 79 9.68 1.84 19.34
CA ARG A 79 10.63 1.52 20.43
C ARG A 79 10.77 0.03 20.75
N ARG A 80 10.41 -0.84 19.82
CA ARG A 80 10.68 -2.28 19.92
C ARG A 80 12.14 -2.59 19.57
N LYS A 81 12.59 -3.79 19.96
CA LYS A 81 13.79 -4.39 19.37
C LYS A 81 13.47 -4.83 17.94
N PHE A 82 14.48 -4.99 17.09
CA PHE A 82 14.32 -5.44 15.69
C PHE A 82 13.40 -6.65 15.57
N ARG A 83 13.67 -7.73 16.32
CA ARG A 83 12.84 -8.97 16.31
C ARG A 83 11.41 -8.74 16.80
N GLY A 84 11.21 -7.81 17.74
CA GLY A 84 9.88 -7.45 18.22
C GLY A 84 9.09 -6.65 17.20
N GLY A 85 9.74 -5.71 16.50
CA GLY A 85 9.15 -5.02 15.36
C GLY A 85 8.79 -5.98 14.22
N LEU A 86 9.68 -6.94 13.95
CA LEU A 86 9.44 -7.99 12.95
C LEU A 86 8.19 -8.81 13.27
N GLY A 87 8.06 -9.33 14.49
CA GLY A 87 6.90 -10.13 14.89
C GLY A 87 5.58 -9.32 14.91
N ILE A 88 5.61 -8.09 15.41
CA ILE A 88 4.43 -7.21 15.46
C ILE A 88 3.99 -6.78 14.06
N GLY A 89 4.94 -6.42 13.20
CA GLY A 89 4.66 -6.08 11.81
C GLY A 89 4.11 -7.28 11.05
N PHE A 90 4.69 -8.46 11.24
CA PHE A 90 4.22 -9.70 10.64
C PHE A 90 2.78 -10.03 11.06
N LEU A 91 2.45 -9.85 12.35
CA LEU A 91 1.08 -10.05 12.85
C LEU A 91 0.07 -9.09 12.20
N ALA A 92 0.42 -7.81 12.04
CA ALA A 92 -0.42 -6.86 11.30
C ALA A 92 -0.60 -7.28 9.84
N GLY A 93 0.48 -7.73 9.20
CA GLY A 93 0.47 -8.27 7.84
C GLY A 93 -0.44 -9.49 7.71
N LEU A 94 -0.44 -10.42 8.68
CA LEU A 94 -1.33 -11.58 8.67
C LEU A 94 -2.79 -11.19 8.79
N ALA A 95 -3.11 -10.26 9.70
CA ALA A 95 -4.47 -9.74 9.87
C ALA A 95 -5.00 -9.06 8.60
N PHE A 96 -4.11 -8.56 7.74
CA PHE A 96 -4.45 -7.92 6.48
C PHE A 96 -4.49 -8.92 5.30
N PHE A 97 -3.39 -9.63 5.02
CA PHE A 97 -3.25 -10.41 3.79
C PHE A 97 -4.01 -11.74 3.77
N LEU A 98 -4.15 -12.42 4.90
CA LEU A 98 -4.94 -13.66 4.95
C LEU A 98 -6.36 -13.42 4.42
N PRO A 99 -7.15 -12.48 4.99
CA PRO A 99 -8.49 -12.22 4.47
C PRO A 99 -8.47 -11.54 3.08
N LEU A 100 -7.56 -10.59 2.84
CA LEU A 100 -7.49 -9.85 1.57
C LEU A 100 -7.28 -10.79 0.37
N LEU A 101 -6.41 -11.79 0.52
CA LEU A 101 -6.02 -12.72 -0.55
C LEU A 101 -6.81 -14.02 -0.51
N SER A 102 -7.82 -14.16 0.35
CA SER A 102 -8.62 -15.38 0.48
C SER A 102 -9.21 -15.87 -0.85
N TRP A 103 -9.46 -14.96 -1.79
CA TRP A 103 -9.93 -15.28 -3.14
C TRP A 103 -8.91 -16.10 -3.96
N THR A 104 -7.61 -16.08 -3.66
CA THR A 104 -6.63 -16.91 -4.39
C THR A 104 -6.85 -18.39 -4.11
N SER A 105 -7.47 -18.73 -2.98
CA SER A 105 -7.75 -20.12 -2.60
C SER A 105 -8.77 -20.82 -3.50
N THR A 106 -9.60 -20.07 -4.23
CA THR A 106 -10.62 -20.64 -5.11
C THR A 106 -10.01 -21.31 -6.34
N GLN A 107 -8.85 -20.82 -6.81
CA GLN A 107 -8.14 -21.37 -7.97
C GLN A 107 -6.97 -22.25 -7.55
N LEU A 108 -6.17 -21.81 -6.56
CA LEU A 108 -4.91 -22.46 -6.20
C LEU A 108 -5.03 -23.38 -4.98
N GLY A 109 -6.17 -23.37 -4.29
CA GLY A 109 -6.37 -24.10 -3.04
C GLY A 109 -5.79 -23.37 -1.81
N PRO A 110 -5.97 -23.95 -0.62
CA PRO A 110 -5.63 -23.29 0.64
C PRO A 110 -4.11 -23.12 0.85
N PHE A 111 -3.29 -24.05 0.38
CA PHE A 111 -1.84 -24.00 0.64
C PHE A 111 -1.14 -22.83 -0.05
N PRO A 112 -1.30 -22.59 -1.38
CA PRO A 112 -0.69 -21.44 -2.03
C PRO A 112 -1.21 -20.11 -1.48
N TRP A 113 -2.50 -20.03 -1.14
CA TRP A 113 -3.07 -18.85 -0.49
C TRP A 113 -2.38 -18.52 0.84
N ILE A 114 -2.22 -19.51 1.73
CA ILE A 114 -1.56 -19.32 3.02
C ILE A 114 -0.09 -18.94 2.81
N MET A 115 0.63 -19.62 1.92
CA MET A 115 2.04 -19.32 1.65
C MET A 115 2.23 -17.92 1.09
N LEU A 116 1.41 -17.52 0.12
CA LEU A 116 1.42 -16.16 -0.42
C LEU A 116 1.11 -15.13 0.68
N SER A 117 0.09 -15.37 1.49
CA SER A 117 -0.28 -14.47 2.59
C SER A 117 0.83 -14.33 3.64
N LEU A 118 1.52 -15.43 3.99
CA LEU A 118 2.67 -15.42 4.89
C LEU A 118 3.84 -14.63 4.29
N LEU A 119 4.13 -14.82 3.00
CA LEU A 119 5.17 -14.08 2.29
C LEU A 119 4.85 -12.58 2.25
N GLN A 120 3.61 -12.20 1.92
CA GLN A 120 3.17 -10.81 1.93
C GLN A 120 3.23 -10.20 3.34
N ALA A 121 2.83 -10.95 4.37
CA ALA A 121 2.94 -10.54 5.77
C ALA A 121 4.41 -10.37 6.22
N LEU A 122 5.36 -11.11 5.64
CA LEU A 122 6.79 -10.98 5.96
C LEU A 122 7.34 -9.60 5.58
N TYR A 123 6.88 -9.01 4.46
CA TYR A 123 7.25 -7.63 4.09
C TYR A 123 6.75 -6.61 5.12
N PHE A 124 5.55 -6.81 5.68
CA PHE A 124 5.06 -6.04 6.82
C PHE A 124 5.90 -6.29 8.08
N GLY A 125 6.41 -7.50 8.27
CA GLY A 125 7.42 -7.81 9.29
C GLY A 125 8.69 -6.97 9.11
N PHE A 126 9.25 -6.91 7.91
CA PHE A 126 10.41 -6.06 7.63
C PHE A 126 10.12 -4.57 7.83
N LEU A 127 8.94 -4.10 7.42
CA LEU A 127 8.48 -2.75 7.71
C LEU A 127 8.38 -2.47 9.22
N GLY A 128 7.89 -3.44 10.00
CA GLY A 128 7.79 -3.33 11.45
C GLY A 128 9.18 -3.30 12.12
N ALA A 129 10.12 -4.10 11.61
CA ALA A 129 11.51 -4.09 12.06
C ALA A 129 12.22 -2.77 11.72
N ALA A 130 11.97 -2.24 10.51
CA ALA A 130 12.45 -0.94 10.06
C ALA A 130 11.88 0.21 10.89
N SER A 131 10.58 0.18 11.20
CA SER A 131 9.89 1.15 12.07
C SER A 131 10.42 1.10 13.51
N ALA A 132 10.69 -0.09 14.04
CA ALA A 132 11.30 -0.27 15.35
C ALA A 132 12.73 0.29 15.39
N LEU A 133 13.51 0.09 14.31
CA LEU A 133 14.86 0.65 14.18
C LEU A 133 14.83 2.18 14.09
N SER A 134 13.94 2.74 13.26
CA SER A 134 13.77 4.18 13.04
C SER A 134 13.16 4.92 14.23
N SER A 135 12.68 4.21 15.26
CA SER A 135 12.10 4.82 16.46
C SER A 135 13.01 5.83 17.16
N ARG A 136 14.34 5.63 17.13
CA ARG A 136 15.30 6.60 17.67
C ARG A 136 15.38 7.88 16.83
N PHE A 137 15.36 7.72 15.51
CA PHE A 137 15.29 8.83 14.58
C PHE A 137 14.00 9.61 14.79
N ALA A 138 12.85 8.92 14.86
CA ALA A 138 11.57 9.53 15.18
C ALA A 138 11.56 10.23 16.55
N ASP A 139 12.20 9.67 17.57
CA ASP A 139 12.28 10.31 18.89
C ASP A 139 13.12 11.59 18.91
N ARG A 140 14.23 11.61 18.14
CA ARG A 140 15.13 12.76 18.05
C ARG A 140 14.57 13.83 17.11
N PHE A 141 14.03 13.43 15.98
CA PHE A 141 13.53 14.27 14.90
C PHE A 141 12.02 14.08 14.71
N ARG A 142 11.24 14.33 15.76
CA ARG A 142 9.79 14.01 15.81
C ARG A 142 8.97 14.58 14.66
N ALA A 143 9.30 15.78 14.18
CA ALA A 143 8.62 16.40 13.05
C ALA A 143 8.79 15.62 11.74
N TRP A 144 9.85 14.80 11.63
CA TRP A 144 10.18 13.99 10.45
C TRP A 144 9.61 12.57 10.53
N TRP A 145 8.91 12.21 11.62
CA TRP A 145 8.31 10.90 11.77
C TRP A 145 7.28 10.58 10.66
N PRO A 146 6.40 11.50 10.25
CA PRO A 146 5.48 11.25 9.13
C PRO A 146 6.19 10.89 7.83
N LEU A 147 7.26 11.61 7.50
CA LEU A 147 8.06 11.36 6.31
C LEU A 147 8.77 10.01 6.38
N ALA A 148 9.33 9.67 7.56
CA ALA A 148 9.94 8.37 7.80
C ALA A 148 8.94 7.21 7.62
N VAL A 149 7.71 7.35 8.13
CA VAL A 149 6.65 6.35 7.92
C VAL A 149 6.31 6.22 6.43
N GLY A 150 6.15 7.35 5.73
CA GLY A 150 5.87 7.39 4.30
C GLY A 150 6.92 6.66 3.45
N VAL A 151 8.19 7.03 3.58
CA VAL A 151 9.26 6.44 2.75
C VAL A 151 9.52 4.97 3.09
N LEU A 152 9.42 4.58 4.37
CA LEU A 152 9.55 3.17 4.75
C LEU A 152 8.42 2.32 4.17
N TRP A 153 7.20 2.86 4.09
CA TRP A 153 6.07 2.17 3.50
C TRP A 153 6.22 2.00 1.99
N VAL A 154 6.62 3.06 1.27
CA VAL A 154 6.93 2.93 -0.17
C VAL A 154 8.05 1.92 -0.39
N GLY A 155 9.12 1.98 0.41
CA GLY A 155 10.25 1.07 0.26
C GLY A 155 9.92 -0.42 0.47
N GLN A 156 8.98 -0.75 1.37
CA GLN A 156 8.55 -2.15 1.49
C GLN A 156 7.64 -2.59 0.34
N GLU A 157 6.76 -1.71 -0.16
CA GLU A 157 5.96 -2.01 -1.35
C GLU A 157 6.88 -2.24 -2.55
N ALA A 158 7.84 -1.35 -2.77
CA ALA A 158 8.83 -1.50 -3.85
C ALA A 158 9.57 -2.85 -3.84
N LEU A 159 9.91 -3.35 -2.65
CA LEU A 159 10.55 -4.65 -2.49
C LEU A 159 9.58 -5.81 -2.78
N ARG A 160 8.35 -5.72 -2.27
CA ARG A 160 7.28 -6.73 -2.39
C ARG A 160 6.73 -6.84 -3.81
N ASP A 161 6.76 -5.73 -4.54
CA ASP A 161 6.30 -5.61 -5.92
C ASP A 161 7.31 -6.21 -6.90
N ARG A 162 8.55 -6.53 -6.46
CA ARG A 162 9.61 -7.10 -7.31
C ARG A 162 10.15 -8.45 -6.85
N THR A 163 9.91 -8.82 -5.59
CA THR A 163 10.50 -10.03 -5.00
C THR A 163 9.46 -10.90 -4.29
N PRO A 164 9.69 -12.22 -4.26
CA PRO A 164 10.46 -13.00 -5.23
C PRO A 164 9.71 -13.12 -6.57
N PHE A 165 10.39 -13.61 -7.63
CA PHE A 165 9.76 -14.01 -8.89
C PHE A 165 8.99 -12.91 -9.64
N GLY A 166 9.48 -11.67 -9.60
CA GLY A 166 8.76 -10.54 -10.19
C GLY A 166 7.74 -9.90 -9.24
N GLY A 167 7.59 -10.43 -8.02
CA GLY A 167 6.80 -9.82 -6.95
C GLY A 167 5.29 -10.01 -7.09
N PHE A 168 4.55 -9.47 -6.12
CA PHE A 168 3.09 -9.52 -6.10
C PHE A 168 2.53 -8.19 -5.57
N PRO A 169 2.27 -7.22 -6.46
CA PRO A 169 1.94 -5.84 -6.10
C PRO A 169 0.49 -5.65 -5.61
N TRP A 170 -0.05 -6.62 -4.89
CA TRP A 170 -1.43 -6.57 -4.38
C TRP A 170 -1.50 -5.97 -2.99
N GLY A 171 -2.57 -5.23 -2.68
CA GLY A 171 -2.73 -4.62 -1.34
C GLY A 171 -1.78 -3.45 -1.06
N ARG A 172 -1.27 -2.77 -2.10
CA ARG A 172 -0.57 -1.48 -1.97
C ARG A 172 -1.53 -0.41 -1.46
N LEU A 173 -1.09 0.47 -0.57
CA LEU A 173 -1.95 1.53 -0.01
C LEU A 173 -2.62 2.36 -1.11
N ALA A 174 -1.90 2.65 -2.19
CA ALA A 174 -2.43 3.38 -3.33
C ALA A 174 -3.76 2.82 -3.87
N PHE A 175 -3.91 1.49 -3.95
CA PHE A 175 -5.10 0.85 -4.49
C PHE A 175 -6.31 0.89 -3.55
N SER A 176 -6.10 1.17 -2.26
CA SER A 176 -7.22 1.46 -1.32
C SER A 176 -7.82 2.85 -1.53
N GLN A 177 -7.16 3.71 -2.31
CA GLN A 177 -7.50 5.13 -2.41
C GLN A 177 -8.25 5.49 -3.69
N ALA A 178 -8.64 4.52 -4.53
CA ALA A 178 -9.28 4.80 -5.83
C ALA A 178 -10.52 5.72 -5.74
N ASP A 179 -11.25 5.69 -4.61
CA ASP A 179 -12.41 6.55 -4.32
C ASP A 179 -12.08 7.79 -3.48
N SER A 180 -10.82 7.98 -3.10
CA SER A 180 -10.40 9.07 -2.23
C SER A 180 -9.79 10.23 -3.02
N PRO A 181 -9.83 11.45 -2.47
CA PRO A 181 -9.10 12.58 -3.04
C PRO A 181 -7.59 12.31 -3.21
N LEU A 182 -7.00 11.43 -2.39
CA LEU A 182 -5.58 11.10 -2.47
C LEU A 182 -5.22 10.35 -3.76
N ALA A 183 -6.18 9.68 -4.43
CA ALA A 183 -5.91 9.03 -5.72
C ALA A 183 -5.38 10.01 -6.76
N SER A 184 -5.78 11.29 -6.71
CA SER A 184 -5.29 12.30 -7.65
C SER A 184 -3.78 12.49 -7.59
N PHE A 185 -3.11 12.18 -6.46
CA PHE A 185 -1.64 12.21 -6.38
C PHE A 185 -0.97 11.21 -7.32
N ALA A 186 -1.69 10.19 -7.81
CA ALA A 186 -1.19 9.28 -8.83
C ALA A 186 -0.83 10.03 -10.12
N TRP A 187 -1.53 11.12 -10.45
CA TRP A 187 -1.22 11.96 -11.61
C TRP A 187 0.16 12.64 -11.48
N LEU A 188 0.58 12.96 -10.24
CA LEU A 188 1.85 13.65 -9.96
C LEU A 188 3.05 12.71 -9.86
N GLY A 189 2.91 11.57 -9.20
CA GLY A 189 4.04 10.68 -8.89
C GLY A 189 3.67 9.20 -8.80
N GLY A 190 2.59 8.81 -9.46
CA GLY A 190 2.13 7.43 -9.56
C GLY A 190 1.61 6.85 -8.25
N ALA A 191 1.37 5.54 -8.27
CA ALA A 191 1.00 4.79 -7.08
C ALA A 191 1.97 5.01 -5.88
N PRO A 192 3.31 5.11 -6.05
CA PRO A 192 4.24 5.38 -4.95
C PRO A 192 3.94 6.67 -4.18
N LEU A 193 3.56 7.75 -4.88
CA LEU A 193 3.24 9.02 -4.22
C LEU A 193 1.92 8.96 -3.45
N VAL A 194 0.93 8.23 -3.94
CA VAL A 194 -0.32 7.99 -3.21
C VAL A 194 -0.05 7.19 -1.94
N THR A 195 0.72 6.09 -2.04
CA THR A 195 1.16 5.31 -0.87
C THR A 195 1.87 6.21 0.14
N PHE A 196 2.82 7.03 -0.32
CA PHE A 196 3.54 7.97 0.54
C PHE A 196 2.60 8.94 1.26
N ALA A 197 1.65 9.55 0.54
CA ALA A 197 0.72 10.52 1.11
C ALA A 197 -0.18 9.89 2.19
N VAL A 198 -0.75 8.71 1.93
CA VAL A 198 -1.55 7.95 2.91
C VAL A 198 -0.73 7.63 4.15
N ALA A 199 0.49 7.13 3.95
CA ALA A 199 1.36 6.73 5.05
C ALA A 199 1.87 7.95 5.85
N ALA A 200 2.12 9.08 5.20
CA ALA A 200 2.45 10.34 5.86
C ALA A 200 1.28 10.88 6.70
N CYS A 201 0.04 10.80 6.20
CA CYS A 201 -1.16 11.07 7.01
C CYS A 201 -1.21 10.17 8.25
N GLY A 202 -0.96 8.87 8.10
CA GLY A 202 -0.88 7.94 9.23
C GLY A 202 0.23 8.30 10.23
N GLY A 203 1.39 8.72 9.74
CA GLY A 203 2.47 9.19 10.60
C GLY A 203 2.16 10.50 11.34
N LEU A 204 1.39 11.42 10.73
CA LEU A 204 0.87 12.62 11.41
C LEU A 204 -0.10 12.26 12.53
N LEU A 205 -1.01 11.31 12.29
CA LEU A 205 -1.94 10.79 13.29
C LEU A 205 -1.18 10.08 14.43
N ALA A 206 -0.15 9.30 14.12
CA ALA A 206 0.71 8.67 15.13
C ALA A 206 1.42 9.72 16.01
N LEU A 207 1.95 10.79 15.39
CA LEU A 207 2.60 11.88 16.10
C LEU A 207 1.60 12.66 16.99
N ALA A 208 0.36 12.86 16.53
CA ALA A 208 -0.70 13.49 17.29
C ALA A 208 -1.06 12.67 18.53
N ALA A 209 -1.30 11.36 18.36
CA ALA A 209 -1.60 10.44 19.45
C ALA A 209 -0.47 10.39 20.50
N TRP A 210 0.79 10.39 20.04
CA TRP A 210 1.95 10.35 20.91
C TRP A 210 2.10 11.59 21.81
N ARG A 211 1.66 12.78 21.35
CA ARG A 211 1.70 14.01 22.15
C ARG A 211 0.62 14.04 23.23
N SER A 212 -0.53 13.41 22.99
CA SER A 212 -1.64 13.35 23.93
C SER A 212 -1.39 12.40 25.12
N TRP A 213 -0.62 11.32 24.93
CA TRP A 213 -0.34 10.30 25.96
C TRP A 213 0.54 10.75 27.15
N ARG A 214 1.17 11.93 27.11
CA ARG A 214 2.05 12.40 28.20
C ARG A 214 1.32 13.18 29.30
N GLY A 215 -0.02 13.12 29.34
CA GLY A 215 -0.84 13.82 30.34
C GLY A 215 -1.27 13.00 31.55
N GLY A 216 -1.05 11.68 31.57
CA GLY A 216 -1.75 10.77 32.49
C GLY A 216 -1.09 10.45 33.84
N VAL A 217 0.09 10.97 34.16
CA VAL A 217 0.73 10.68 35.47
C VAL A 217 1.22 11.99 36.08
N ALA A 218 0.33 12.66 36.82
CA ALA A 218 0.77 13.51 37.92
C ALA A 218 1.25 12.55 39.03
N PRO A 219 2.48 12.69 39.56
CA PRO A 219 2.82 12.00 40.79
C PRO A 219 1.92 12.58 41.87
N THR A 220 0.98 11.80 42.38
CA THR A 220 0.40 12.03 43.70
C THR A 220 1.59 12.11 44.66
N ALA A 221 1.92 13.32 45.10
CA ALA A 221 2.80 13.51 46.24
C ALA A 221 2.12 12.81 47.41
N ALA A 222 2.59 11.59 47.71
CA ALA A 222 2.37 10.98 48.99
C ALA A 222 3.29 11.72 49.96
N ASP A 223 2.79 12.80 50.55
CA ASP A 223 3.42 13.42 51.71
C ASP A 223 3.47 12.38 52.83
N GLY A 224 4.68 11.92 53.11
CA GLY A 224 5.34 12.21 54.37
C GLY A 224 4.64 11.77 55.66
N THR A 225 5.09 10.62 56.15
CA THR A 225 5.48 10.42 57.56
C THR A 225 4.44 10.63 58.66
N ASN A 226 3.66 9.57 58.94
CA ASN A 226 3.10 9.35 60.27
C ASN A 226 4.12 8.56 61.10
N ARG A 227 4.86 9.22 61.98
CA ARG A 227 5.66 8.59 63.04
C ARG A 227 5.46 9.43 64.31
N PRO A 228 4.78 8.93 65.36
CA PRO A 228 4.64 9.68 66.59
C PRO A 228 5.90 9.51 67.44
N LEU A 229 6.56 10.63 67.74
CA LEU A 229 7.50 10.74 68.85
C LEU A 229 6.74 11.30 70.04
N ALA A 230 6.64 10.50 71.11
CA ALA A 230 6.24 10.96 72.42
C ALA A 230 7.45 11.59 73.12
N THR A 231 7.28 12.75 73.75
CA THR A 231 7.73 13.05 75.13
C THR A 231 7.27 14.45 75.57
N ALA A 232 6.40 14.45 76.59
CA ALA A 232 6.35 15.26 77.81
C ALA A 232 6.83 16.74 77.88
N ALA A 233 5.90 17.55 78.41
CA ALA A 233 6.00 18.47 79.56
C ALA A 233 6.42 19.96 79.39
N ASP A 234 5.45 20.78 79.83
CA ASP A 234 5.52 21.99 80.68
C ASP A 234 5.83 23.40 80.14
N ASN A 235 4.78 24.22 80.33
CA ASN A 235 4.71 25.54 80.97
C ASN A 235 4.85 26.87 80.21
N ASP A 236 3.73 27.61 80.33
CA ASP A 236 3.57 29.03 80.68
C ASP A 236 3.84 30.15 79.67
N GLY A 237 2.84 31.04 79.55
CA GLY A 237 3.08 32.48 79.58
C GLY A 237 2.78 33.29 78.32
N ALA A 238 1.58 33.87 78.28
CA ALA A 238 1.18 35.18 77.74
C ALA A 238 2.08 35.94 76.74
N GLY A 239 1.49 36.33 75.59
CA GLY A 239 1.97 37.47 74.79
C GLY A 239 1.42 37.55 73.36
N LEU A 240 0.42 38.40 73.12
CA LEU A 240 0.08 38.99 71.81
C LEU A 240 0.47 40.49 71.85
N PRO A 241 0.50 41.27 70.74
CA PRO A 241 0.77 40.96 69.32
C PRO A 241 1.71 42.01 68.63
N SER A 242 2.14 41.81 67.38
CA SER A 242 2.11 42.89 66.36
C SER A 242 2.35 42.38 64.92
N ALA A 243 1.48 42.84 64.03
CA ALA A 243 1.66 42.91 62.58
C ALA A 243 2.78 43.92 62.24
N VAL A 244 3.52 43.85 61.13
CA VAL A 244 3.06 44.11 59.75
C VAL A 244 4.06 43.45 58.78
N ALA A 245 3.54 42.62 57.88
CA ALA A 245 4.28 42.08 56.75
C ALA A 245 3.98 42.93 55.50
N ASP A 246 5.00 43.57 54.94
CA ASP A 246 4.95 44.15 53.60
C ASP A 246 5.77 43.26 52.66
N GLY A 247 5.06 42.45 51.89
CA GLY A 247 5.64 41.54 50.92
C GLY A 247 4.58 41.17 49.89
N ARG A 248 4.41 42.03 48.87
CA ARG A 248 3.55 41.79 47.72
C ARG A 248 3.96 40.47 47.03
N ALA A 249 3.26 39.39 47.35
CA ALA A 249 3.31 38.17 46.58
C ALA A 249 2.60 38.40 45.23
N THR A 250 3.36 38.51 44.15
CA THR A 250 2.82 38.34 42.80
C THR A 250 2.21 36.93 42.68
N PRO A 251 0.95 36.77 42.25
CA PRO A 251 0.38 35.45 42.08
C PRO A 251 1.04 34.78 40.87
N ALA A 252 1.78 33.71 41.12
CA ALA A 252 2.30 32.84 40.07
C ALA A 252 1.11 32.22 39.31
N ARG A 253 0.91 32.62 38.05
CA ARG A 253 -0.07 31.99 37.15
C ARG A 253 0.16 30.47 37.07
N PRO A 254 -0.89 29.64 37.04
CA PRO A 254 -0.75 28.19 36.99
C PRO A 254 -0.22 27.74 35.62
N ARG A 255 1.09 27.44 35.54
CA ARG A 255 1.78 26.91 34.35
C ARG A 255 1.21 25.58 33.82
N ALA A 256 0.46 24.84 34.65
CA ALA A 256 -0.06 23.52 34.30
C ALA A 256 -1.18 23.56 33.25
N ALA A 257 -2.10 24.54 33.33
CA ALA A 257 -3.22 24.66 32.38
C ALA A 257 -2.76 25.03 30.96
N ASP A 258 -1.77 25.92 30.84
CA ASP A 258 -1.19 26.37 29.56
C ASP A 258 -0.51 25.20 28.80
N THR A 259 0.12 24.27 29.52
CA THR A 259 0.73 23.07 28.90
C THR A 259 -0.27 22.05 28.36
N GLY A 260 -1.46 21.92 28.96
CA GLY A 260 -2.51 21.01 28.49
C GLY A 260 -3.17 21.53 27.20
N GLN A 261 -3.53 22.81 27.19
CA GLN A 261 -4.16 23.46 26.04
C GLN A 261 -3.24 23.48 24.82
N ARG A 262 -1.95 23.80 24.99
CA ARG A 262 -0.96 23.75 23.89
C ARG A 262 -0.82 22.36 23.28
N ARG A 263 -0.97 21.28 24.05
CA ARG A 263 -0.89 19.89 23.55
C ARG A 263 -2.10 19.55 22.69
N VAL A 264 -3.31 19.88 23.13
CA VAL A 264 -4.55 19.67 22.38
C VAL A 264 -4.52 20.45 21.07
N VAL A 265 -4.12 21.72 21.11
CA VAL A 265 -3.97 22.57 19.90
C VAL A 265 -2.97 21.96 18.93
N THR A 266 -1.83 21.48 19.41
CA THR A 266 -0.81 20.87 18.55
C THR A 266 -1.28 19.54 17.95
N ALA A 267 -1.98 18.70 18.72
CA ALA A 267 -2.54 17.45 18.21
C ALA A 267 -3.63 17.73 17.16
N ALA A 268 -4.51 18.70 17.42
CA ALA A 268 -5.51 19.16 16.46
C ALA A 268 -4.87 19.71 15.18
N ALA A 269 -3.77 20.47 15.28
CA ALA A 269 -3.04 20.96 14.11
C ALA A 269 -2.43 19.83 13.27
N LEU A 270 -1.93 18.76 13.90
CA LEU A 270 -1.40 17.59 13.18
C LEU A 270 -2.50 16.78 12.47
N VAL A 271 -3.65 16.62 13.12
CA VAL A 271 -4.84 16.03 12.49
C VAL A 271 -5.31 16.92 11.33
N GLY A 272 -5.35 18.24 11.54
CA GLY A 272 -5.66 19.23 10.52
C GLY A 272 -4.71 19.15 9.32
N ALA A 273 -3.40 18.96 9.55
CA ALA A 273 -2.43 18.76 8.48
C ALA A 273 -2.69 17.47 7.68
N ALA A 274 -3.07 16.37 8.34
CA ALA A 274 -3.45 15.14 7.64
C ALA A 274 -4.71 15.34 6.77
N VAL A 275 -5.71 16.05 7.29
CA VAL A 275 -6.91 16.42 6.53
C VAL A 275 -6.56 17.33 5.36
N LEU A 276 -5.66 18.30 5.53
CA LEU A 276 -5.20 19.17 4.45
C LEU A 276 -4.48 18.41 3.34
N ILE A 277 -3.70 17.37 3.65
CA ILE A 277 -3.09 16.50 2.63
C ILE A 277 -4.17 15.76 1.83
N VAL A 278 -5.21 15.25 2.49
CA VAL A 278 -6.36 14.63 1.80
C VAL A 278 -7.05 15.65 0.91
N LEU A 279 -7.38 16.83 1.42
CA LEU A 279 -8.06 17.88 0.66
C LEU A 279 -7.20 18.44 -0.49
N ALA A 280 -5.87 18.44 -0.36
CA ALA A 280 -4.96 18.85 -1.44
C ALA A 280 -5.13 17.97 -2.69
N GLY A 281 -5.56 16.72 -2.54
CA GLY A 281 -5.91 15.85 -3.67
C GLY A 281 -7.05 16.39 -4.55
N LEU A 282 -7.96 17.21 -4.00
CA LEU A 282 -9.07 17.79 -4.76
C LEU A 282 -8.64 18.91 -5.72
N VAL A 283 -7.46 19.49 -5.53
CA VAL A 283 -6.92 20.56 -6.38
C VAL A 283 -5.84 20.08 -7.34
N VAL A 284 -5.50 18.77 -7.32
CA VAL A 284 -4.56 18.20 -8.29
C VAL A 284 -5.24 18.17 -9.66
N PRO A 285 -4.57 18.69 -10.71
CA PRO A 285 -5.23 18.97 -11.98
C PRO A 285 -5.28 17.74 -12.90
N THR A 286 -5.96 16.68 -12.46
CA THR A 286 -6.07 15.39 -13.19
C THR A 286 -6.67 15.53 -14.59
N TRP A 287 -7.39 16.62 -14.84
CA TRP A 287 -7.98 16.97 -16.15
C TRP A 287 -7.00 17.64 -17.13
N THR A 288 -5.76 17.94 -16.75
CA THR A 288 -4.84 18.75 -17.58
C THR A 288 -4.08 18.00 -18.67
N THR A 289 -4.06 16.67 -18.65
CA THR A 289 -3.81 15.89 -19.87
C THR A 289 -5.04 16.06 -20.75
N ALA A 290 -5.05 17.16 -21.51
CA ALA A 290 -6.19 17.56 -22.29
C ALA A 290 -6.64 16.40 -23.19
N PRO A 291 -7.93 16.01 -23.13
CA PRO A 291 -8.47 15.19 -24.19
C PRO A 291 -8.18 15.90 -25.51
N SER A 292 -7.70 15.20 -26.54
CA SER A 292 -7.39 15.84 -27.83
C SER A 292 -8.61 16.50 -28.48
N GLY A 293 -9.80 16.23 -27.93
CA GLY A 293 -11.09 16.54 -28.53
C GLY A 293 -11.60 15.38 -29.39
N ASP A 294 -10.71 14.46 -29.79
CA ASP A 294 -11.08 13.26 -30.51
C ASP A 294 -11.88 12.36 -29.57
N LYS A 295 -13.06 11.96 -30.03
CA LYS A 295 -13.92 11.02 -29.33
C LYS A 295 -13.83 9.67 -30.03
N THR A 296 -13.85 8.61 -29.24
CA THR A 296 -14.02 7.26 -29.76
C THR A 296 -15.14 6.58 -29.00
N THR A 297 -15.82 5.67 -29.67
CA THR A 297 -16.88 4.85 -29.08
C THR A 297 -16.41 3.41 -29.01
N VAL A 298 -16.38 2.84 -27.81
CA VAL A 298 -15.95 1.45 -27.58
C VAL A 298 -17.07 0.66 -26.93
N ALA A 299 -17.22 -0.60 -27.32
CA ALA A 299 -18.16 -1.52 -26.71
C ALA A 299 -17.45 -2.66 -25.98
N LEU A 300 -17.90 -3.01 -24.78
CA LEU A 300 -17.44 -4.19 -24.05
C LEU A 300 -18.51 -5.28 -24.10
N VAL A 301 -18.09 -6.51 -24.35
CA VAL A 301 -18.96 -7.68 -24.30
C VAL A 301 -18.51 -8.61 -23.19
N GLN A 302 -19.34 -8.72 -22.16
CA GLN A 302 -19.19 -9.66 -21.06
C GLN A 302 -20.12 -10.85 -21.29
N GLY A 303 -19.53 -11.96 -21.75
CA GLY A 303 -20.29 -13.16 -22.13
C GLY A 303 -21.02 -13.84 -20.97
N ASN A 304 -20.45 -13.79 -19.76
CA ASN A 304 -20.80 -14.63 -18.62
C ASN A 304 -20.63 -16.13 -18.87
N ILE A 305 -20.52 -16.91 -17.80
CA ILE A 305 -20.57 -18.37 -17.83
C ILE A 305 -21.43 -18.80 -16.64
N PRO A 306 -22.44 -19.67 -16.81
CA PRO A 306 -23.24 -20.15 -15.70
C PRO A 306 -22.33 -20.83 -14.65
N ARG A 307 -22.34 -20.33 -13.41
CA ARG A 307 -21.79 -21.05 -12.26
C ARG A 307 -22.79 -22.12 -11.80
N THR A 308 -22.97 -23.17 -12.58
CA THR A 308 -23.58 -24.40 -12.06
C THR A 308 -22.55 -25.06 -11.16
N GLY A 309 -22.82 -25.10 -9.86
CA GLY A 309 -21.89 -25.67 -8.88
C GLY A 309 -21.53 -27.11 -9.22
N GLY A 310 -20.27 -27.36 -9.58
CA GLY A 310 -19.78 -28.68 -9.96
C GLY A 310 -18.74 -28.62 -11.07
N ILE A 311 -18.11 -29.77 -11.30
CA ILE A 311 -16.98 -30.03 -12.21
C ILE A 311 -17.36 -29.87 -13.71
N ASP A 312 -18.62 -29.54 -14.02
CA ASP A 312 -19.20 -29.52 -15.38
C ASP A 312 -18.89 -28.27 -16.22
N VAL A 313 -18.16 -27.27 -15.69
CA VAL A 313 -17.85 -26.03 -16.45
C VAL A 313 -16.95 -26.33 -17.68
N PHE A 314 -16.23 -27.45 -17.67
CA PHE A 314 -15.44 -27.93 -18.80
C PHE A 314 -16.21 -28.86 -19.77
N GLU A 315 -17.49 -29.19 -19.50
CA GLU A 315 -18.29 -30.07 -20.38
C GLU A 315 -18.85 -29.35 -21.63
N HIS A 316 -18.85 -28.03 -21.66
CA HIS A 316 -19.44 -27.27 -22.77
C HIS A 316 -18.39 -26.51 -23.58
N LYS A 317 -17.65 -27.26 -24.42
CA LYS A 317 -16.77 -26.70 -25.47
C LYS A 317 -17.49 -25.57 -26.22
N PHE A 318 -16.83 -24.44 -26.45
CA PHE A 318 -17.34 -23.24 -27.10
C PHE A 318 -18.34 -22.40 -26.29
N GLN A 319 -18.71 -22.75 -25.06
CA GLN A 319 -19.77 -22.01 -24.37
C GLN A 319 -19.39 -20.55 -24.12
N VAL A 320 -18.15 -20.30 -23.71
CA VAL A 320 -17.62 -18.96 -23.48
C VAL A 320 -17.63 -18.18 -24.79
N LEU A 321 -17.10 -18.77 -25.85
CA LEU A 321 -17.09 -18.15 -27.17
C LEU A 321 -18.52 -17.83 -27.67
N LYS A 322 -19.43 -18.80 -27.58
CA LYS A 322 -20.83 -18.65 -28.03
C LYS A 322 -21.56 -17.53 -27.28
N ASN A 323 -21.27 -17.34 -26.00
CA ASN A 323 -21.85 -16.27 -25.20
C ASN A 323 -21.36 -14.89 -25.68
N HIS A 324 -20.07 -14.72 -25.95
CA HIS A 324 -19.52 -13.47 -26.49
C HIS A 324 -20.03 -13.19 -27.91
N VAL A 325 -20.13 -14.23 -28.77
CA VAL A 325 -20.75 -14.12 -30.10
C VAL A 325 -22.22 -13.69 -30.00
N LYS A 326 -22.98 -14.25 -29.06
CA LYS A 326 -24.39 -13.87 -28.81
C LYS A 326 -24.50 -12.41 -28.36
N GLY A 327 -23.66 -11.98 -27.42
CA GLY A 327 -23.60 -10.59 -26.96
C GLY A 327 -23.28 -9.62 -28.09
N THR A 328 -22.29 -9.95 -28.92
CA THR A 328 -21.90 -9.13 -30.09
C THR A 328 -23.00 -9.07 -31.16
N LYS A 329 -23.69 -10.18 -31.42
CA LYS A 329 -24.85 -10.18 -32.34
C LYS A 329 -26.04 -9.40 -31.78
N LYS A 330 -26.20 -9.35 -30.45
CA LYS A 330 -27.17 -8.46 -29.81
C LYS A 330 -26.78 -6.99 -30.00
N LEU A 331 -25.50 -6.64 -29.79
CA LEU A 331 -24.97 -5.30 -30.06
C LEU A 331 -25.28 -4.85 -31.49
N ALA A 332 -25.00 -5.70 -32.48
CA ALA A 332 -25.32 -5.42 -33.88
C ALA A 332 -26.81 -5.08 -34.11
N LYS A 333 -27.73 -5.82 -33.45
CA LYS A 333 -29.17 -5.53 -33.52
C LYS A 333 -29.52 -4.21 -32.86
N ASP A 334 -28.91 -3.90 -31.72
CA ASP A 334 -29.15 -2.66 -30.97
C ASP A 334 -28.62 -1.43 -31.75
N ILE A 335 -27.48 -1.55 -32.44
CA ILE A 335 -26.95 -0.54 -33.37
C ILE A 335 -27.93 -0.31 -34.53
N LYS A 336 -28.39 -1.40 -35.20
CA LYS A 336 -29.37 -1.29 -36.30
C LYS A 336 -30.68 -0.65 -35.85
N ALA A 337 -31.09 -0.91 -34.61
CA ALA A 337 -32.26 -0.31 -33.99
C ALA A 337 -32.01 1.10 -33.43
N LYS A 338 -30.82 1.68 -33.60
CA LYS A 338 -30.41 2.99 -33.08
C LYS A 338 -30.59 3.15 -31.57
N LYS A 339 -30.45 2.06 -30.81
CA LYS A 339 -30.51 2.10 -29.33
C LYS A 339 -29.18 2.50 -28.71
N VAL A 340 -28.08 2.27 -29.42
CA VAL A 340 -26.71 2.63 -29.05
C VAL A 340 -25.98 3.11 -30.30
N ASP A 341 -24.97 3.94 -30.12
CA ASP A 341 -24.09 4.38 -31.22
C ASP A 341 -23.24 3.20 -31.72
N LYS A 342 -22.87 3.22 -33.01
CA LYS A 342 -21.95 2.24 -33.58
C LYS A 342 -20.56 2.48 -32.98
N PRO A 343 -19.95 1.49 -32.28
CA PRO A 343 -18.58 1.64 -31.77
C PRO A 343 -17.57 1.59 -32.91
N GLU A 344 -16.34 2.02 -32.67
CA GLU A 344 -15.18 1.81 -33.54
C GLU A 344 -14.49 0.47 -33.25
N LEU A 345 -14.56 0.01 -32.00
CA LEU A 345 -13.94 -1.22 -31.52
C LEU A 345 -14.87 -1.96 -30.55
N VAL A 346 -14.97 -3.28 -30.70
CA VAL A 346 -15.57 -4.15 -29.69
C VAL A 346 -14.45 -4.88 -28.94
N VAL A 347 -14.50 -4.88 -27.61
CA VAL A 347 -13.52 -5.57 -26.76
C VAL A 347 -14.22 -6.71 -26.01
N TRP A 348 -13.66 -7.91 -26.11
CA TRP A 348 -14.05 -9.07 -25.33
C TRP A 348 -13.04 -9.32 -24.21
N ALA A 349 -13.45 -10.10 -23.22
CA ALA A 349 -12.61 -10.46 -22.08
C ALA A 349 -11.41 -11.35 -22.43
N GLU A 350 -10.52 -11.54 -21.46
CA GLU A 350 -9.46 -12.56 -21.51
C GLU A 350 -10.10 -13.95 -21.61
N ASN A 351 -9.54 -14.83 -22.44
CA ASN A 351 -10.06 -16.17 -22.71
C ASN A 351 -11.55 -16.18 -23.09
N SER A 352 -12.02 -15.12 -23.76
CA SER A 352 -13.38 -15.04 -24.30
C SER A 352 -13.62 -16.01 -25.45
N SER A 353 -12.55 -16.46 -26.12
CA SER A 353 -12.53 -17.70 -26.88
C SER A 353 -11.83 -18.79 -26.07
N ASP A 354 -12.61 -19.74 -25.55
CA ASP A 354 -12.15 -20.93 -24.81
C ASP A 354 -11.45 -21.95 -25.72
N ILE A 355 -11.58 -21.79 -27.03
CA ILE A 355 -10.95 -22.61 -28.06
C ILE A 355 -10.02 -21.74 -28.89
N ASP A 356 -8.81 -22.24 -29.17
CA ASP A 356 -7.80 -21.55 -29.98
C ASP A 356 -8.31 -21.38 -31.42
N PRO A 357 -8.62 -20.15 -31.86
CA PRO A 357 -9.19 -19.90 -33.17
C PRO A 357 -8.16 -19.97 -34.31
N PHE A 358 -6.86 -20.07 -34.00
CA PHE A 358 -5.83 -20.29 -35.02
C PHE A 358 -5.74 -21.77 -35.43
N SER A 359 -6.22 -22.68 -34.57
CA SER A 359 -6.17 -24.13 -34.82
C SER A 359 -7.55 -24.77 -35.03
N ASP A 360 -8.64 -24.12 -34.59
CA ASP A 360 -10.00 -24.63 -34.71
C ASP A 360 -10.85 -23.75 -35.67
N ALA A 361 -11.24 -24.33 -36.81
CA ALA A 361 -11.99 -23.62 -37.85
C ALA A 361 -13.41 -23.21 -37.40
N GLU A 362 -14.04 -23.92 -36.46
CA GLU A 362 -15.35 -23.55 -35.94
C GLU A 362 -15.25 -22.30 -35.06
N ALA A 363 -14.22 -22.21 -34.21
CA ALA A 363 -13.95 -21.03 -33.41
C ALA A 363 -13.74 -19.80 -34.32
N ALA A 364 -12.85 -19.92 -35.32
CA ALA A 364 -12.60 -18.86 -36.29
C ALA A 364 -13.88 -18.41 -37.03
N ARG A 365 -14.73 -19.37 -37.45
CA ARG A 365 -16.01 -19.08 -38.11
C ARG A 365 -16.99 -18.34 -37.20
N LEU A 366 -17.08 -18.74 -35.93
CA LEU A 366 -17.96 -18.10 -34.94
C LEU A 366 -17.54 -16.66 -34.68
N ILE A 367 -16.24 -16.41 -34.47
CA ILE A 367 -15.68 -15.07 -34.27
C ILE A 367 -15.91 -14.21 -35.52
N SER A 368 -15.57 -14.74 -36.70
CA SER A 368 -15.80 -14.04 -37.97
C SER A 368 -17.27 -13.69 -38.18
N SER A 369 -18.20 -14.56 -37.77
CA SER A 369 -19.64 -14.28 -37.84
C SER A 369 -20.09 -13.16 -36.90
N ALA A 370 -19.39 -12.98 -35.77
CA ALA A 370 -19.67 -11.90 -34.83
C ALA A 370 -19.11 -10.57 -35.37
N ALA A 371 -17.85 -10.57 -35.83
CA ALA A 371 -17.20 -9.40 -36.42
C ALA A 371 -17.98 -8.87 -37.63
N LYS A 372 -18.38 -9.76 -38.55
CA LYS A 372 -19.23 -9.41 -39.70
C LYS A 372 -20.61 -8.88 -39.31
N ALA A 373 -21.18 -9.36 -38.20
CA ALA A 373 -22.50 -8.90 -37.78
C ALA A 373 -22.48 -7.48 -37.21
N VAL A 374 -21.44 -7.14 -36.42
CA VAL A 374 -21.27 -5.80 -35.84
C VAL A 374 -20.57 -4.82 -36.81
N ASP A 375 -19.89 -5.36 -37.82
CA ASP A 375 -19.24 -4.62 -38.90
C ASP A 375 -18.17 -3.64 -38.39
N VAL A 376 -17.39 -4.10 -37.39
CA VAL A 376 -16.21 -3.45 -36.80
C VAL A 376 -15.22 -4.49 -36.26
N PRO A 377 -13.93 -4.14 -36.07
CA PRO A 377 -12.96 -5.03 -35.45
C PRO A 377 -13.34 -5.46 -34.02
N ILE A 378 -12.94 -6.69 -33.66
CA ILE A 378 -13.09 -7.23 -32.31
C ILE A 378 -11.70 -7.50 -31.72
N LEU A 379 -11.37 -6.88 -30.59
CA LEU A 379 -10.23 -7.26 -29.77
C LEU A 379 -10.66 -8.34 -28.77
N LEU A 380 -10.16 -9.57 -28.90
CA LEU A 380 -10.56 -10.70 -28.06
C LEU A 380 -9.38 -11.46 -27.47
N GLY A 381 -9.53 -11.93 -26.23
CA GLY A 381 -8.55 -12.78 -25.56
C GLY A 381 -8.78 -14.27 -25.84
N THR A 382 -7.70 -15.03 -26.05
CA THR A 382 -7.73 -16.49 -26.21
C THR A 382 -6.39 -17.11 -25.78
N LEU A 383 -6.37 -18.44 -25.69
CA LEU A 383 -5.13 -19.20 -25.52
C LEU A 383 -4.67 -19.70 -26.88
N GLN A 384 -3.42 -19.42 -27.23
CA GLN A 384 -2.79 -19.92 -28.44
C GLN A 384 -1.85 -21.06 -28.08
N ARG A 385 -1.98 -22.20 -28.78
CA ARG A 385 -1.05 -23.33 -28.67
C ARG A 385 0.05 -23.19 -29.71
N ASP A 386 1.31 -23.16 -29.29
CA ASP A 386 2.47 -23.05 -30.16
C ASP A 386 3.51 -24.13 -29.78
N GLY A 387 3.58 -25.21 -30.56
CA GLY A 387 4.36 -26.40 -30.21
C GLY A 387 3.91 -27.00 -28.87
N ASP A 388 4.86 -27.17 -27.94
CA ASP A 388 4.61 -27.67 -26.58
C ASP A 388 4.17 -26.55 -25.60
N GLY A 389 4.12 -25.29 -26.04
CA GLY A 389 3.83 -24.11 -25.22
C GLY A 389 2.41 -23.57 -25.35
N ILE A 390 1.96 -22.84 -24.33
CA ILE A 390 0.69 -22.09 -24.33
C ILE A 390 1.01 -20.60 -24.19
N ARG A 391 0.37 -19.76 -24.99
CA ARG A 391 0.43 -18.29 -24.87
C ARG A 391 -0.95 -17.76 -24.54
N ASN A 392 -1.02 -16.80 -23.61
CA ASN A 392 -2.22 -16.02 -23.35
C ASN A 392 -2.18 -14.77 -24.24
N VAL A 393 -3.09 -14.68 -25.21
CA VAL A 393 -3.00 -13.70 -26.29
C VAL A 393 -4.26 -12.88 -26.46
N SER A 394 -4.07 -11.63 -26.84
CA SER A 394 -5.13 -10.75 -27.36
C SER A 394 -4.97 -10.62 -28.86
N VAL A 395 -6.02 -10.90 -29.63
CA VAL A 395 -6.03 -10.81 -31.09
C VAL A 395 -7.06 -9.80 -31.56
N VAL A 396 -6.66 -8.96 -32.52
CA VAL A 396 -7.56 -8.09 -33.27
C VAL A 396 -8.15 -8.88 -34.43
N TRP A 397 -9.46 -9.05 -34.45
CA TRP A 397 -10.19 -9.75 -35.51
C TRP A 397 -10.93 -8.77 -36.39
N ASP A 398 -10.47 -8.63 -37.63
CA ASP A 398 -11.07 -7.78 -38.65
C ASP A 398 -12.31 -8.45 -39.27
N PRO A 399 -13.40 -7.71 -39.53
CA PRO A 399 -14.64 -8.27 -40.07
C PRO A 399 -14.49 -8.87 -41.49
N GLU A 400 -13.53 -8.36 -42.28
CA GLU A 400 -13.28 -8.81 -43.65
C GLU A 400 -12.08 -9.76 -43.73
N LYS A 401 -10.97 -9.37 -43.11
CA LYS A 401 -9.67 -10.05 -43.24
C LYS A 401 -9.46 -11.18 -42.22
N GLY A 402 -10.24 -11.22 -41.14
CA GLY A 402 -10.08 -12.20 -40.07
C GLY A 402 -8.99 -11.82 -39.05
N PRO A 403 -8.24 -12.77 -38.48
CA PRO A 403 -7.27 -12.48 -37.43
C PRO A 403 -6.13 -11.59 -37.94
N GLY A 404 -5.80 -10.55 -37.18
CA GLY A 404 -4.77 -9.56 -37.47
C GLY A 404 -3.69 -9.51 -36.39
N PHE A 405 -3.46 -8.32 -35.82
CA PHE A 405 -2.42 -8.12 -34.81
C PHE A 405 -2.69 -8.96 -33.55
N THR A 406 -1.62 -9.54 -32.99
CA THR A 406 -1.67 -10.33 -31.76
C THR A 406 -0.66 -9.80 -30.75
N TYR A 407 -1.12 -9.61 -29.52
CA TYR A 407 -0.30 -9.35 -28.34
C TYR A 407 -0.28 -10.58 -27.43
N THR A 408 0.85 -10.85 -26.80
CA THR A 408 1.02 -11.95 -25.83
C THR A 408 1.31 -11.36 -24.47
N LYS A 409 0.62 -11.85 -23.43
CA LYS A 409 0.83 -11.50 -22.03
C LYS A 409 2.31 -11.56 -21.64
N GLN A 410 2.85 -10.46 -21.11
CA GLN A 410 4.26 -10.31 -20.75
C GLN A 410 4.57 -10.91 -19.38
N HIS A 411 3.63 -10.84 -18.43
CA HIS A 411 3.82 -11.32 -17.07
C HIS A 411 2.83 -12.45 -16.76
N PRO A 412 3.22 -13.72 -16.94
CA PRO A 412 2.42 -14.86 -16.51
C PRO A 412 2.29 -14.93 -14.98
N VAL A 413 1.16 -15.42 -14.46
CA VAL A 413 0.89 -15.56 -13.03
C VAL A 413 1.74 -16.69 -12.44
N PRO A 414 2.60 -16.41 -11.44
CA PRO A 414 3.33 -17.44 -10.72
C PRO A 414 2.40 -18.46 -10.06
N PHE A 415 2.77 -19.74 -10.13
CA PHE A 415 2.03 -20.90 -9.61
C PHE A 415 0.68 -21.22 -10.30
N ALA A 416 0.17 -20.35 -11.17
CA ALA A 416 -1.03 -20.60 -11.96
C ALA A 416 -0.73 -20.84 -13.45
N GLU A 417 0.05 -19.94 -14.07
CA GLU A 417 0.43 -20.01 -15.49
C GLU A 417 1.85 -20.56 -15.68
N TYR A 418 2.70 -20.51 -14.66
CA TYR A 418 4.01 -21.19 -14.65
C TYR A 418 4.43 -21.54 -13.22
N ILE A 419 5.39 -22.45 -13.04
CA ILE A 419 5.95 -22.78 -11.72
C ILE A 419 7.35 -22.17 -11.59
N PRO A 420 7.55 -21.15 -10.74
CA PRO A 420 8.88 -20.62 -10.45
C PRO A 420 9.79 -21.70 -9.86
N MET A 421 11.04 -21.78 -10.32
CA MET A 421 12.01 -22.78 -9.82
C MET A 421 11.41 -24.20 -9.73
N LYS A 422 10.67 -24.63 -10.77
CA LYS A 422 9.90 -25.89 -10.79
C LYS A 422 10.60 -27.09 -10.14
N PRO A 423 11.90 -27.37 -10.40
CA PRO A 423 12.59 -28.49 -9.74
C PRO A 423 12.64 -28.39 -8.21
N ALA A 424 12.92 -27.19 -7.67
CA ALA A 424 13.00 -26.98 -6.22
C ALA A 424 11.62 -27.02 -5.57
N VAL A 425 10.61 -26.37 -6.18
CA VAL A 425 9.24 -26.39 -5.69
C VAL A 425 8.68 -27.80 -5.70
N ARG A 426 8.93 -28.56 -6.76
CA ARG A 426 8.55 -29.97 -6.89
C ARG A 426 9.23 -30.84 -5.83
N ALA A 427 10.52 -30.62 -5.57
CA ALA A 427 11.24 -31.36 -4.53
C ALA A 427 10.67 -31.10 -3.13
N VAL A 428 10.40 -29.84 -2.78
CA VAL A 428 9.77 -29.49 -1.49
C VAL A 428 8.35 -30.03 -1.40
N ALA A 429 7.55 -29.93 -2.48
CA ALA A 429 6.19 -30.46 -2.52
C ALA A 429 6.17 -31.98 -2.30
N GLY A 430 7.10 -32.72 -2.91
CA GLY A 430 7.24 -34.16 -2.73
C GLY A 430 7.61 -34.59 -1.31
N LEU A 431 8.20 -33.70 -0.49
CA LEU A 431 8.43 -33.95 0.94
C LEU A 431 7.16 -33.79 1.79
N ILE A 432 6.13 -33.10 1.26
CA ILE A 432 4.90 -32.77 1.98
C ILE A 432 3.77 -33.71 1.57
N ASP A 433 3.46 -33.77 0.27
CA ASP A 433 2.38 -34.59 -0.31
C ASP A 433 2.63 -34.82 -1.81
N GLU A 434 2.61 -36.08 -2.25
CA GLU A 434 2.82 -36.49 -3.64
C GLU A 434 1.74 -35.93 -4.59
N ARG A 435 0.52 -35.67 -4.11
CA ARG A 435 -0.55 -35.04 -4.91
C ARG A 435 -0.22 -33.61 -5.32
N MET A 436 0.61 -32.91 -4.54
CA MET A 436 1.06 -31.57 -4.89
C MET A 436 2.03 -31.60 -6.07
N VAL A 437 2.84 -32.66 -6.20
CA VAL A 437 3.73 -32.88 -7.33
C VAL A 437 2.93 -33.04 -8.62
N GLU A 438 1.85 -33.81 -8.57
CA GLU A 438 0.96 -33.97 -9.73
C GLU A 438 0.35 -32.62 -10.16
N GLY A 439 -0.10 -31.80 -9.21
CA GLY A 439 -0.60 -30.45 -9.50
C GLY A 439 0.45 -29.55 -10.15
N ILE A 440 1.69 -29.57 -9.66
CA ILE A 440 2.83 -28.83 -10.22
C ILE A 440 3.17 -29.29 -11.64
N ASP A 441 3.15 -30.59 -11.87
CA ASP A 441 3.50 -31.19 -13.16
C ASP A 441 2.43 -30.86 -14.22
N ARG A 442 1.15 -30.73 -13.84
CA ARG A 442 0.03 -30.30 -14.70
C ARG A 442 0.05 -28.84 -15.13
N VAL A 443 0.80 -27.97 -14.46
CA VAL A 443 0.96 -26.58 -14.90
C VAL A 443 1.88 -26.54 -16.13
N ASN A 444 1.24 -26.44 -17.29
CA ASN A 444 1.88 -26.19 -18.58
C ASN A 444 2.37 -24.74 -18.59
N GLY A 445 3.67 -24.53 -18.69
CA GLY A 445 4.27 -23.20 -18.56
C GLY A 445 3.82 -22.27 -19.69
N PHE A 446 3.21 -21.15 -19.34
CA PHE A 446 2.86 -20.12 -20.30
C PHE A 446 4.13 -19.41 -20.75
N THR A 447 4.27 -19.22 -22.07
CA THR A 447 5.39 -18.46 -22.61
C THR A 447 5.08 -16.96 -22.55
N PRO A 448 5.89 -16.14 -21.84
CA PRO A 448 5.70 -14.70 -21.79
C PRO A 448 5.94 -14.05 -23.15
N GLY A 449 5.24 -12.96 -23.43
CA GLY A 449 5.51 -12.06 -24.53
C GLY A 449 6.70 -11.13 -24.25
N ASP A 450 7.36 -10.68 -25.31
CA ASP A 450 8.54 -9.80 -25.27
C ASP A 450 8.29 -8.41 -25.88
N LYS A 451 7.12 -8.20 -26.48
CA LYS A 451 6.73 -6.93 -27.10
C LYS A 451 6.02 -6.01 -26.11
N PRO A 452 6.16 -4.68 -26.23
CA PRO A 452 5.37 -3.74 -25.44
C PRO A 452 3.87 -3.98 -25.58
N GLY A 453 3.13 -3.76 -24.49
CA GLY A 453 1.67 -3.91 -24.44
C GLY A 453 0.90 -2.82 -25.20
N VAL A 454 1.10 -2.71 -26.51
CA VAL A 454 0.33 -1.82 -27.41
C VAL A 454 -0.28 -2.63 -28.54
N ILE A 455 -1.56 -2.37 -28.81
CA ILE A 455 -2.37 -3.08 -29.79
C ILE A 455 -3.00 -2.05 -30.75
N PRO A 456 -2.55 -1.98 -32.01
CA PRO A 456 -3.20 -1.17 -33.03
C PRO A 456 -4.52 -1.84 -33.46
N ALA A 457 -5.64 -1.15 -33.31
CA ALA A 457 -6.97 -1.66 -33.67
C ALA A 457 -7.91 -0.51 -34.07
N ALA A 458 -8.58 -0.62 -35.22
CA ALA A 458 -9.55 0.37 -35.71
C ALA A 458 -9.01 1.83 -35.79
N GLY A 459 -7.72 2.00 -36.10
CA GLY A 459 -7.08 3.33 -36.12
C GLY A 459 -6.74 3.91 -34.74
N LEU A 460 -7.04 3.17 -33.68
CA LEU A 460 -6.67 3.45 -32.29
C LEU A 460 -5.45 2.63 -31.90
N THR A 461 -4.75 3.07 -30.86
CA THR A 461 -3.77 2.25 -30.13
C THR A 461 -4.29 2.00 -28.72
N VAL A 462 -4.54 0.74 -28.36
CA VAL A 462 -5.02 0.35 -27.03
C VAL A 462 -3.96 -0.44 -26.28
N SER A 463 -3.98 -0.40 -24.94
CA SER A 463 -3.01 -1.18 -24.17
C SER A 463 -3.33 -2.68 -24.24
N GLY A 464 -2.31 -3.50 -24.37
CA GLY A 464 -2.39 -4.95 -24.19
C GLY A 464 -2.14 -5.32 -22.73
N ILE A 465 -3.05 -4.96 -21.82
CA ILE A 465 -2.90 -5.35 -20.41
C ILE A 465 -3.85 -6.51 -20.14
N ILE A 466 -3.31 -7.66 -19.74
CA ILE A 466 -4.08 -8.87 -19.48
C ILE A 466 -4.06 -9.19 -17.99
N CYS A 467 -5.25 -9.26 -17.40
CA CYS A 467 -5.47 -9.70 -16.03
C CYS A 467 -4.66 -8.84 -15.03
N PHE A 468 -3.95 -9.48 -14.11
CA PHE A 468 -3.19 -8.85 -13.04
C PHE A 468 -2.01 -7.96 -13.50
N GLU A 469 -1.67 -7.92 -14.80
CA GLU A 469 -0.63 -7.02 -15.35
C GLU A 469 -0.92 -5.54 -15.02
N VAL A 470 -2.19 -5.16 -14.84
CA VAL A 470 -2.59 -3.80 -14.42
C VAL A 470 -1.97 -3.37 -13.08
N ALA A 471 -1.59 -4.32 -12.23
CA ALA A 471 -0.98 -4.06 -10.93
C ALA A 471 0.51 -3.67 -11.04
N TYR A 472 1.15 -3.84 -12.19
CA TYR A 472 2.56 -3.53 -12.41
C TYR A 472 2.76 -2.15 -13.03
N ASP A 473 3.51 -1.29 -12.33
CA ASP A 473 3.73 0.11 -12.72
C ASP A 473 4.40 0.18 -14.12
N ASP A 474 5.45 -0.61 -14.33
CA ASP A 474 6.30 -0.52 -15.52
C ASP A 474 5.58 -0.99 -16.80
N LEU A 475 4.76 -2.04 -16.72
CA LEU A 475 4.02 -2.58 -17.87
C LEU A 475 2.98 -1.57 -18.37
N VAL A 476 2.20 -1.01 -17.44
CA VAL A 476 1.17 -0.03 -17.79
C VAL A 476 1.82 1.24 -18.31
N ARG A 477 2.87 1.74 -17.64
CA ARG A 477 3.61 2.92 -18.11
C ARG A 477 4.17 2.72 -19.50
N THR A 478 4.83 1.58 -19.75
CA THR A 478 5.43 1.27 -21.05
C THR A 478 4.37 1.26 -22.14
N SER A 479 3.19 0.68 -21.89
CA SER A 479 2.08 0.72 -22.87
C SER A 479 1.70 2.15 -23.28
N VAL A 480 1.70 3.09 -22.33
CA VAL A 480 1.32 4.49 -22.58
C VAL A 480 2.44 5.25 -23.29
N THR A 481 3.69 5.08 -22.87
CA THR A 481 4.84 5.75 -23.51
C THR A 481 5.10 5.22 -24.93
N GLU A 482 4.70 3.98 -25.22
CA GLU A 482 4.73 3.38 -26.57
C GLU A 482 3.50 3.75 -27.43
N GLY A 483 2.64 4.65 -26.93
CA GLY A 483 1.58 5.27 -27.74
C GLY A 483 0.16 4.82 -27.45
N SER A 484 -0.09 4.01 -26.41
CA SER A 484 -1.46 3.65 -26.02
C SER A 484 -2.29 4.89 -25.71
N GLN A 485 -3.44 4.99 -26.37
CA GLN A 485 -4.44 6.03 -26.20
C GLN A 485 -5.53 5.64 -25.20
N ILE A 486 -5.71 4.34 -24.96
CA ILE A 486 -6.75 3.76 -24.11
C ILE A 486 -6.15 2.64 -23.27
N LEU A 487 -6.35 2.70 -21.94
CA LEU A 487 -5.96 1.62 -21.05
C LEU A 487 -7.00 0.49 -21.08
N ALA A 488 -6.82 -0.48 -21.97
CA ALA A 488 -7.64 -1.68 -22.06
C ALA A 488 -7.08 -2.82 -21.20
N VAL A 489 -7.88 -3.26 -20.22
CA VAL A 489 -7.59 -4.41 -19.37
C VAL A 489 -8.58 -5.54 -19.67
N GLN A 490 -8.08 -6.61 -20.29
CA GLN A 490 -8.85 -7.83 -20.53
C GLN A 490 -8.60 -8.80 -19.38
N THR A 491 -9.64 -9.28 -18.70
CA THR A 491 -9.47 -10.16 -17.53
C THR A 491 -10.47 -11.31 -17.52
N ASN A 492 -10.11 -12.42 -16.87
CA ASN A 492 -10.99 -13.54 -16.64
C ASN A 492 -11.11 -13.84 -15.15
N ASN A 493 -12.09 -13.22 -14.48
CA ASN A 493 -12.34 -13.46 -13.06
C ASN A 493 -13.22 -14.69 -12.79
N ALA A 494 -13.38 -15.61 -13.76
CA ALA A 494 -14.23 -16.81 -13.61
C ALA A 494 -13.76 -17.73 -12.50
N SER A 495 -12.45 -17.81 -12.30
CA SER A 495 -11.83 -18.58 -11.22
C SER A 495 -11.82 -17.88 -9.86
N PHE A 496 -12.24 -16.61 -9.77
CA PHE A 496 -12.12 -15.78 -8.57
C PHE A 496 -13.49 -15.29 -8.07
N ASN A 497 -13.52 -14.24 -7.23
CA ASN A 497 -14.76 -13.72 -6.65
C ASN A 497 -14.88 -12.21 -6.86
N ASN A 498 -15.99 -11.63 -6.37
CA ASN A 498 -16.26 -10.20 -6.50
C ASN A 498 -15.20 -9.31 -5.81
N ALA A 499 -14.53 -9.79 -4.76
CA ALA A 499 -13.50 -9.02 -4.08
C ALA A 499 -12.30 -8.79 -5.01
N GLU A 500 -11.81 -9.83 -5.67
CA GLU A 500 -10.71 -9.71 -6.63
C GLU A 500 -11.07 -8.79 -7.80
N ALA A 501 -12.24 -8.98 -8.43
CA ALA A 501 -12.68 -8.16 -9.55
C ALA A 501 -12.80 -6.66 -9.20
N THR A 502 -13.31 -6.33 -8.00
CA THR A 502 -13.41 -4.94 -7.54
C THR A 502 -12.06 -4.35 -7.15
N GLN A 503 -11.13 -5.16 -6.63
CA GLN A 503 -9.74 -4.76 -6.38
C GLN A 503 -9.01 -4.43 -7.69
N GLN A 504 -9.20 -5.23 -8.73
CA GLN A 504 -8.62 -4.99 -10.05
C GLN A 504 -9.21 -3.73 -10.70
N MET A 505 -10.52 -3.50 -10.60
CA MET A 505 -11.15 -2.26 -11.08
C MET A 505 -10.57 -1.02 -10.36
N ALA A 506 -10.29 -1.09 -9.06
CA ALA A 506 -9.63 0.00 -8.34
C ALA A 506 -8.22 0.30 -8.89
N MET A 507 -7.48 -0.72 -9.33
CA MET A 507 -6.19 -0.53 -10.01
C MET A 507 -6.38 0.18 -11.35
N VAL A 508 -7.34 -0.26 -12.18
CA VAL A 508 -7.63 0.36 -13.49
C VAL A 508 -7.92 1.86 -13.34
N ARG A 509 -8.73 2.24 -12.33
CA ARG A 509 -9.01 3.65 -12.03
C ARG A 509 -7.74 4.42 -11.68
N LEU A 510 -6.91 3.87 -10.79
CA LEU A 510 -5.68 4.53 -10.39
C LEU A 510 -4.72 4.70 -11.58
N ARG A 511 -4.61 3.69 -12.45
CA ARG A 511 -3.81 3.78 -13.69
C ARG A 511 -4.34 4.82 -14.66
N SER A 512 -5.66 4.98 -14.74
CA SER A 512 -6.30 6.00 -15.57
C SER A 512 -5.92 7.40 -15.12
N ILE A 513 -5.91 7.64 -13.80
CA ILE A 513 -5.43 8.90 -13.20
C ILE A 513 -3.93 9.09 -13.42
N GLU A 514 -3.15 8.05 -13.12
CA GLU A 514 -1.69 8.05 -13.21
C GLU A 514 -1.20 8.41 -14.60
N HIS A 515 -1.86 7.90 -15.64
CA HIS A 515 -1.44 8.10 -17.03
C HIS A 515 -2.29 9.10 -17.80
N GLY A 516 -3.35 9.66 -17.20
CA GLY A 516 -4.21 10.62 -17.86
C GLY A 516 -4.92 10.03 -19.08
N ARG A 517 -5.31 8.76 -19.00
CA ARG A 517 -5.92 8.00 -20.10
C ARG A 517 -7.33 7.54 -19.72
N PRO A 518 -8.29 7.55 -20.66
CA PRO A 518 -9.49 6.74 -20.48
C PRO A 518 -9.08 5.26 -20.41
N GLY A 519 -9.79 4.51 -19.58
CA GLY A 519 -9.55 3.09 -19.40
C GLY A 519 -10.83 2.28 -19.53
N LEU A 520 -10.64 0.97 -19.66
CA LEU A 520 -11.70 -0.02 -19.63
C LEU A 520 -11.18 -1.29 -18.99
N MET A 521 -12.10 -1.99 -18.34
CA MET A 521 -11.90 -3.35 -17.87
C MET A 521 -13.03 -4.19 -18.43
N VAL A 522 -12.69 -5.29 -19.08
CA VAL A 522 -13.68 -6.26 -19.57
C VAL A 522 -13.39 -7.63 -19.00
N SER A 523 -14.39 -8.19 -18.33
CA SER A 523 -14.33 -9.47 -17.64
C SER A 523 -15.29 -10.49 -18.22
N THR A 524 -14.89 -11.77 -18.22
CA THR A 524 -15.74 -12.87 -18.68
C THR A 524 -16.96 -13.05 -17.79
N VAL A 525 -16.80 -12.99 -16.47
CA VAL A 525 -17.89 -13.10 -15.48
C VAL A 525 -17.83 -12.07 -14.36
N GLY A 526 -16.75 -11.30 -14.27
CA GLY A 526 -16.50 -10.38 -13.16
C GLY A 526 -17.19 -9.04 -13.34
N VAL A 527 -16.48 -7.99 -12.96
CA VAL A 527 -16.89 -6.61 -13.17
C VAL A 527 -16.25 -6.12 -14.47
N SER A 528 -17.07 -5.55 -15.36
CA SER A 528 -16.63 -4.77 -16.52
C SER A 528 -17.07 -3.32 -16.36
N GLY A 529 -16.38 -2.39 -17.00
CA GLY A 529 -16.73 -0.97 -16.94
C GLY A 529 -15.69 -0.10 -17.63
N PHE A 530 -15.99 1.19 -17.69
CA PHE A 530 -15.10 2.21 -18.23
C PHE A 530 -14.61 3.12 -17.12
N THR A 531 -13.43 3.71 -17.34
CA THR A 531 -12.87 4.77 -16.51
C THR A 531 -12.50 5.97 -17.37
N ASP A 532 -12.65 7.18 -16.84
CA ASP A 532 -12.04 8.35 -17.46
C ASP A 532 -10.65 8.65 -16.86
N ALA A 533 -9.97 9.64 -17.42
CA ALA A 533 -8.66 10.09 -16.95
C ALA A 533 -8.66 10.67 -15.52
N SER A 534 -9.84 10.96 -14.94
CA SER A 534 -9.99 11.36 -13.54
C SER A 534 -10.19 10.16 -12.60
N GLY A 535 -10.32 8.95 -13.15
CA GLY A 535 -10.57 7.72 -12.41
C GLY A 535 -12.05 7.51 -12.05
N ALA A 536 -12.96 8.31 -12.61
CA ALA A 536 -14.39 8.09 -12.47
C ALA A 536 -14.80 6.83 -13.24
N VAL A 537 -15.67 6.00 -12.64
CA VAL A 537 -16.13 4.74 -13.23
C VAL A 537 -17.51 4.90 -13.85
N TYR A 538 -17.71 4.27 -14.99
CA TYR A 538 -18.98 4.30 -15.72
C TYR A 538 -19.40 2.90 -16.20
N ASP A 539 -20.72 2.71 -16.29
CA ASP A 539 -21.38 1.49 -16.79
C ASP A 539 -20.88 0.19 -16.14
N GLN A 540 -20.54 0.27 -14.85
CA GLN A 540 -20.00 -0.87 -14.14
C GLN A 540 -21.02 -2.02 -14.07
N THR A 541 -20.64 -3.19 -14.55
CA THR A 541 -21.48 -4.39 -14.51
C THR A 541 -21.39 -5.08 -13.15
N SER A 542 -22.45 -5.81 -12.80
CA SER A 542 -22.44 -6.69 -11.63
C SER A 542 -21.68 -7.98 -11.91
N PHE A 543 -21.08 -8.56 -10.87
CA PHE A 543 -20.46 -9.88 -10.94
C PHE A 543 -21.49 -10.96 -11.35
N ASN A 544 -21.06 -11.94 -12.14
CA ASN A 544 -21.83 -13.08 -12.65
C ASN A 544 -23.04 -12.71 -13.53
N THR A 545 -22.94 -11.60 -14.29
CA THR A 545 -23.96 -11.19 -15.27
C THR A 545 -23.43 -11.24 -16.71
N SER A 546 -24.32 -11.36 -17.69
CA SER A 546 -23.99 -11.09 -19.09
C SER A 546 -24.38 -9.66 -19.43
N ALA A 547 -23.47 -8.91 -20.08
CA ALA A 547 -23.69 -7.52 -20.38
C ALA A 547 -23.02 -7.10 -21.70
N VAL A 548 -23.60 -6.09 -22.32
CA VAL A 548 -23.01 -5.35 -23.44
C VAL A 548 -23.16 -3.88 -23.09
N ILE A 549 -22.02 -3.19 -22.92
CA ILE A 549 -21.99 -1.77 -22.56
C ILE A 549 -21.21 -1.00 -23.62
N VAL A 550 -21.68 0.19 -23.98
CA VAL A 550 -21.12 1.03 -25.04
C VAL A 550 -20.90 2.41 -24.46
N ARG A 551 -19.71 2.98 -24.65
CA ARG A 551 -19.40 4.32 -24.19
C ARG A 551 -18.56 5.07 -25.19
N THR A 552 -18.88 6.35 -25.33
CA THR A 552 -18.03 7.34 -25.98
C THR A 552 -17.23 8.08 -24.93
N PHE A 553 -15.91 8.13 -25.10
CA PHE A 553 -15.04 8.95 -24.26
C PHE A 553 -14.04 9.71 -25.13
N SER A 554 -13.48 10.77 -24.55
CA SER A 554 -12.48 11.58 -25.26
C SER A 554 -11.10 10.95 -25.06
N LEU A 555 -10.35 10.81 -26.15
CA LEU A 555 -8.98 10.29 -26.12
C LEU A 555 -8.06 11.31 -25.46
N GLY A 556 -7.20 10.85 -24.55
CA GLY A 556 -6.18 11.69 -23.94
C GLY A 556 -5.05 11.99 -24.91
N THR A 557 -4.45 13.18 -24.83
CA THR A 557 -3.13 13.45 -25.42
C THR A 557 -2.15 13.96 -24.36
N GLY A 558 -0.86 13.71 -24.60
CA GLY A 558 0.22 14.07 -23.70
C GLY A 558 0.50 13.03 -22.62
N GLU A 559 1.36 13.42 -21.68
CA GLU A 559 1.82 12.58 -20.58
C GLU A 559 1.65 13.35 -19.28
N THR A 560 1.19 12.66 -18.24
CA THR A 560 1.17 13.18 -16.87
C THR A 560 2.60 13.33 -16.34
N PRO A 561 2.82 14.16 -15.29
CA PRO A 561 4.10 14.18 -14.58
C PRO A 561 4.52 12.79 -14.09
N ALA A 562 3.58 11.98 -13.59
CA ALA A 562 3.87 10.61 -13.17
C ALA A 562 4.41 9.74 -14.32
N THR A 563 3.77 9.81 -15.50
CA THR A 563 4.23 9.07 -16.69
C THR A 563 5.64 9.49 -17.10
N ARG A 564 5.94 10.79 -17.06
CA ARG A 564 7.27 11.33 -17.37
C ARG A 564 8.32 10.92 -16.34
N LEU A 565 8.00 11.03 -15.06
CA LEU A 565 8.92 10.72 -13.96
C LEU A 565 9.19 9.21 -13.84
N GLY A 566 8.24 8.36 -14.22
CA GLY A 566 8.37 6.91 -14.13
C GLY A 566 8.73 6.46 -12.71
N GLU A 567 9.78 5.67 -12.57
CA GLU A 567 10.21 5.07 -11.30
C GLU A 567 10.87 6.07 -10.33
N ILE A 568 11.15 7.31 -10.75
CA ILE A 568 11.89 8.30 -9.93
C ILE A 568 11.26 8.53 -8.54
N PRO A 569 9.93 8.72 -8.38
CA PRO A 569 9.32 8.94 -7.07
C PRO A 569 9.52 7.75 -6.12
N GLU A 570 9.39 6.52 -6.64
CA GLU A 570 9.62 5.29 -5.88
C GLU A 570 11.10 5.17 -5.49
N PHE A 571 12.00 5.35 -6.45
CA PHE A 571 13.44 5.29 -6.24
C PHE A 571 13.89 6.31 -5.18
N ALA A 572 13.42 7.56 -5.27
CA ALA A 572 13.73 8.60 -4.30
C ALA A 572 13.23 8.24 -2.89
N ALA A 573 12.02 7.68 -2.78
CA ALA A 573 11.50 7.19 -1.51
C ALA A 573 12.33 6.02 -0.94
N CYS A 574 12.76 5.08 -1.78
CA CYS A 574 13.64 3.98 -1.39
C CYS A 574 15.00 4.49 -0.86
N VAL A 575 15.62 5.46 -1.55
CA VAL A 575 16.87 6.09 -1.09
C VAL A 575 16.66 6.80 0.24
N ALA A 576 15.57 7.55 0.40
CA ALA A 576 15.23 8.23 1.64
C ALA A 576 14.97 7.23 2.79
N ALA A 577 14.32 6.10 2.51
CA ALA A 577 14.11 5.02 3.47
C ALA A 577 15.43 4.45 3.99
N VAL A 578 16.38 4.16 3.10
CA VAL A 578 17.73 3.73 3.47
C VAL A 578 18.43 4.80 4.32
N GLY A 579 18.32 6.08 3.94
CA GLY A 579 18.87 7.19 4.71
C GLY A 579 18.32 7.29 6.14
N VAL A 580 17.01 7.11 6.31
CA VAL A 580 16.35 7.06 7.64
C VAL A 580 16.89 5.90 8.48
N LEU A 581 17.04 4.72 7.88
CA LEU A 581 17.57 3.54 8.58
C LEU A 581 19.05 3.71 8.96
N ALA A 582 19.88 4.24 8.06
CA ALA A 582 21.28 4.53 8.32
C ALA A 582 21.44 5.55 9.47
N ALA A 583 20.68 6.65 9.44
CA ALA A 583 20.66 7.63 10.51
C ALA A 583 20.25 7.00 11.86
N ALA A 584 19.26 6.12 11.86
CA ALA A 584 18.83 5.42 13.06
C ALA A 584 19.89 4.48 13.65
N VAL A 585 20.69 3.81 12.80
CA VAL A 585 21.82 2.97 13.21
C VAL A 585 22.94 3.81 13.81
N VAL A 586 23.29 4.95 13.18
CA VAL A 586 24.32 5.87 13.71
C VAL A 586 23.92 6.41 15.08
N LEU A 587 22.66 6.85 15.23
CA LEU A 587 22.11 7.30 16.51
C LEU A 587 22.14 6.21 17.60
N ARG A 588 22.03 4.94 17.22
CA ARG A 588 22.16 3.81 18.15
C ARG A 588 23.60 3.62 18.63
N ARG A 589 24.59 3.75 17.75
CA ARG A 589 26.02 3.56 18.08
C ARG A 589 26.59 4.69 18.95
N ARG A 590 26.20 5.95 18.70
CA ARG A 590 26.67 7.10 19.49
C ARG A 590 26.26 7.04 20.98
N ARG A 591 25.12 6.41 21.28
CA ARG A 591 24.67 6.24 22.66
C ARG A 591 25.44 5.16 23.42
N THR A 592 25.90 4.11 22.73
CA THR A 592 26.71 3.06 23.35
C THR A 592 28.12 3.54 23.65
N SER A 593 28.67 4.46 22.84
CA SER A 593 29.97 5.09 23.13
C SER A 593 29.89 6.05 24.32
N ASP A 594 28.82 6.84 24.45
CA ASP A 594 28.64 7.79 25.58
C ASP A 594 28.41 7.11 26.94
N THR A 595 27.90 5.88 26.97
CA THR A 595 27.77 5.08 28.22
C THR A 595 29.08 4.43 28.66
N SER A 596 30.14 4.55 27.87
CA SER A 596 31.48 4.03 28.14
C SER A 596 32.37 5.15 28.71
N GLY A 597 32.01 5.72 29.87
CA GLY A 597 32.86 6.72 30.54
C GLY A 597 34.21 6.12 30.96
N PRO A 598 35.28 6.92 31.06
CA PRO A 598 36.62 6.41 31.35
C PRO A 598 36.61 5.62 32.66
N ALA A 599 37.16 4.41 32.62
CA ALA A 599 37.39 3.62 33.82
C ALA A 599 38.20 4.48 34.79
N VAL A 600 37.64 4.74 35.97
CA VAL A 600 38.38 5.35 37.08
C VAL A 600 39.48 4.37 37.43
N VAL A 601 40.70 4.66 36.97
CA VAL A 601 41.91 3.99 37.43
C VAL A 601 42.03 4.35 38.91
N LYS A 602 41.76 3.38 39.79
CA LYS A 602 42.14 3.50 41.19
C LYS A 602 43.66 3.60 41.24
N ALA A 603 44.16 4.78 41.57
CA ALA A 603 45.53 4.97 42.01
C ALA A 603 45.64 4.46 43.46
N GLY A 604 46.70 3.69 43.73
CA GLY A 604 47.14 3.32 45.07
C GLY A 604 46.98 1.84 45.40
N ASP A 605 48.08 1.09 45.33
CA ASP A 605 48.83 0.74 46.54
C ASP A 605 50.30 0.46 46.16
N THR A 606 51.18 1.32 46.67
CA THR A 606 52.62 1.10 46.88
C THR A 606 52.85 0.75 48.33
#